data_AF-A0A090WH99-F1
#
_entry.id   AF-A0A090WH99-F1
#
_cell.length_a   1.000
_cell.length_b   1.000
_cell.length_c   1.000
_cell.angle_alpha   90.00
_cell.angle_beta   90.00
_cell.angle_gamma   90.00
#
_symmetry.space_group_name_H-M   'P 1'
#
loop_
_entity.id
_entity.type
_entity.pdbx_description
1 polymer ?
#
loop_
_entity_poly.entity_id
_entity_poly.type
_entity_poly.pdbx_seq_one_letter_code
_entity_poly.pdbx_strand_id
1 'polypeptide(L)'
;MAVVEENRKNFQRALAYRKEYETWKDSLTDQNKIYEVAQIEKQFAVKEKQKEVNLLAAENRAKVQERNGLLYSAITLLILLGVTFYFYKEKIKTNKIVVAQKERLDELNVAKDQLFSIVSHDLRASVNALKTSNTKLLDNLESKNLDALENTLQNNSAIVNGAYNLLDNLLHWALLQTKQSYFHIEPLRLFFIVEQVAYNYKPLMHDKSISFQNLVLQTDKVLADQESLKIILRNLLDNAIKFQIQRIVLQFILKILLQTIVI
;
A
#
# COMPACT_ATOMS: atom_id res chain seq x y z
N MET A 1 17.30 -33.51 105.04
CA MET A 1 18.40 -33.54 106.03
C MET A 1 17.96 -33.10 107.44
N ALA A 2 17.05 -32.13 107.61
CA ALA A 2 16.55 -31.71 108.94
C ALA A 2 15.98 -32.85 109.81
N VAL A 3 15.06 -33.66 109.26
CA VAL A 3 14.45 -34.82 109.95
C VAL A 3 15.50 -35.87 110.37
N VAL A 4 16.60 -35.98 109.62
CA VAL A 4 17.67 -36.95 109.90
C VAL A 4 18.54 -36.50 111.09
N GLU A 5 18.87 -35.22 111.19
CA GLU A 5 19.63 -34.67 112.34
C GLU A 5 18.76 -34.52 113.60
N GLU A 6 17.45 -34.31 113.43
CA GLU A 6 16.46 -34.32 114.52
C GLU A 6 16.39 -35.70 115.19
N ASN A 7 16.35 -36.77 114.39
CA ASN A 7 16.42 -38.15 114.88
C ASN A 7 17.75 -38.50 115.57
N ARG A 8 18.84 -37.78 115.26
CA ARG A 8 20.15 -37.90 115.92
C ARG A 8 20.27 -37.07 117.20
N LYS A 9 19.18 -36.43 117.67
CA LYS A 9 19.14 -35.50 118.81
C LYS A 9 20.03 -34.27 118.64
N ASN A 10 20.48 -33.97 117.42
CA ASN A 10 21.31 -32.80 117.12
C ASN A 10 20.42 -31.62 116.68
N PHE A 11 19.67 -31.09 117.65
CA PHE A 11 18.62 -30.10 117.41
C PHE A 11 19.12 -28.79 116.78
N GLN A 12 20.39 -28.42 117.03
CA GLN A 12 20.97 -27.22 116.41
C GLN A 12 21.13 -27.36 114.88
N ARG A 13 21.64 -28.51 114.41
CA ARG A 13 21.77 -28.77 112.96
C ARG A 13 20.42 -29.01 112.30
N ALA A 14 19.51 -29.70 112.98
CA ALA A 14 18.14 -29.88 112.50
C ALA A 14 17.42 -28.54 112.27
N LEU A 15 17.55 -27.61 113.23
CA LEU A 15 17.01 -26.26 113.14
C LEU A 15 17.66 -25.46 112.00
N ALA A 16 18.99 -25.56 111.84
CA ALA A 16 19.70 -24.89 110.76
C ALA A 16 19.19 -25.36 109.38
N TYR A 17 19.08 -26.68 109.16
CA TYR A 17 18.54 -27.22 107.92
C TYR A 17 17.06 -26.90 107.71
N ARG A 18 16.27 -26.75 108.78
CA ARG A 18 14.87 -26.36 108.68
C ARG A 18 14.72 -24.88 108.31
N LYS A 19 15.52 -23.99 108.92
CA LYS A 19 15.58 -22.58 108.53
C LYS A 19 16.03 -22.41 107.08
N GLU A 20 17.04 -23.18 106.67
CA GLU A 20 17.48 -23.23 105.28
C GLU A 20 16.32 -23.67 104.36
N TYR A 21 15.66 -24.79 104.65
CA TYR A 21 14.50 -25.25 103.88
C TYR A 21 13.37 -24.20 103.79
N GLU A 22 12.99 -23.55 104.90
CA GLU A 22 11.97 -22.49 104.87
C GLU A 22 12.42 -21.31 103.99
N THR A 23 13.69 -20.87 104.09
CA THR A 23 14.20 -19.81 103.20
C THR A 23 14.21 -20.21 101.72
N TRP A 24 14.57 -21.46 101.40
CA TRP A 24 14.51 -21.99 100.03
C TRP A 24 13.07 -22.15 99.54
N LYS A 25 12.15 -22.57 100.40
CA LYS A 25 10.72 -22.73 100.10
C LYS A 25 10.01 -21.40 99.90
N ASP A 26 10.29 -20.41 100.75
CA ASP A 26 9.79 -19.04 100.61
C ASP A 26 10.32 -18.43 99.31
N SER A 27 11.62 -18.66 99.02
CA SER A 27 12.26 -18.26 97.76
C SER A 27 11.69 -18.97 96.52
N LEU A 28 11.10 -20.17 96.66
CA LEU A 28 10.46 -20.93 95.58
C LEU A 28 8.96 -20.61 95.43
N THR A 29 8.31 -20.20 96.51
CA THR A 29 6.89 -19.81 96.57
C THR A 29 6.69 -18.30 96.35
N ASP A 30 7.80 -17.55 96.21
CA ASP A 30 7.82 -16.13 95.89
C ASP A 30 7.02 -15.87 94.61
N GLN A 31 5.86 -15.24 94.76
CA GLN A 31 4.92 -14.97 93.68
C GLN A 31 5.56 -14.13 92.56
N ASN A 32 6.55 -13.30 92.90
CA ASN A 32 7.29 -12.51 91.92
C ASN A 32 8.05 -13.40 90.94
N LYS A 33 8.72 -14.45 91.42
CA LYS A 33 9.46 -15.39 90.56
C LYS A 33 8.53 -16.26 89.71
N ILE A 34 7.40 -16.71 90.27
CA ILE A 34 6.40 -17.47 89.51
C ILE A 34 5.86 -16.60 88.37
N TYR A 35 5.57 -15.32 88.65
CA TYR A 35 5.13 -14.37 87.64
C TYR A 35 6.20 -14.13 86.57
N GLU A 36 7.47 -13.95 86.96
CA GLU A 36 8.59 -13.81 86.01
C GLU A 36 8.73 -15.03 85.08
N VAL A 37 8.66 -16.24 85.62
CA VAL A 37 8.70 -17.48 84.83
C VAL A 37 7.54 -17.55 83.85
N ALA A 38 6.32 -17.26 84.29
CA ALA A 38 5.14 -17.23 83.42
C ALA A 38 5.25 -16.17 82.30
N GLN A 39 5.86 -15.01 82.59
CA GLN A 39 6.14 -14.00 81.56
C GLN A 39 7.19 -14.49 80.56
N ILE A 40 8.25 -15.16 81.00
CA ILE A 40 9.27 -15.74 80.13
C ILE A 40 8.66 -16.81 79.21
N GLU A 41 7.84 -17.71 79.73
CA GLU A 41 7.14 -18.73 78.93
C GLU A 41 6.20 -18.09 77.90
N LYS A 42 5.43 -17.09 78.32
CA LYS A 42 4.56 -16.33 77.42
C LYS A 42 5.36 -15.65 76.31
N GLN A 43 6.48 -15.00 76.64
CA GLN A 43 7.37 -14.38 75.65
C GLN A 43 8.00 -15.41 74.71
N PHE A 44 8.35 -16.58 75.22
CA PHE A 44 8.89 -17.67 74.42
C PHE A 44 7.84 -18.19 73.42
N ALA A 45 6.62 -18.47 73.88
CA ALA A 45 5.51 -18.88 73.03
C ALA A 45 5.15 -17.83 71.97
N VAL A 46 5.18 -16.54 72.33
CA VAL A 46 4.98 -15.44 71.36
C VAL A 46 6.10 -15.40 70.33
N LYS A 47 7.37 -15.57 70.74
CA LYS A 47 8.50 -15.61 69.81
C LYS A 47 8.42 -16.80 68.84
N GLU A 48 8.01 -17.97 69.29
CA GLU A 48 7.81 -19.14 68.42
C GLU A 48 6.70 -18.89 67.40
N LYS A 49 5.53 -18.41 67.85
CA LYS A 49 4.45 -18.03 66.93
C LYS A 49 4.88 -16.93 65.96
N GLN A 50 5.66 -15.95 66.41
CA GLN A 50 6.16 -14.88 65.55
C GLN A 50 7.14 -15.42 64.50
N LYS A 51 7.98 -16.40 64.83
CA LYS A 51 8.85 -17.08 63.85
C LYS A 51 8.02 -17.80 62.79
N GLU A 52 6.99 -18.53 63.19
CA GLU A 52 6.08 -19.23 62.27
C GLU A 52 5.35 -18.25 61.34
N VAL A 53 4.78 -17.17 61.89
CA VAL A 53 4.13 -16.11 61.10
C VAL A 53 5.10 -15.47 60.12
N ASN A 54 6.34 -15.19 60.54
CA ASN A 54 7.35 -14.61 59.66
C ASN A 54 7.78 -15.57 58.55
N LEU A 55 7.89 -16.86 58.84
CA LEU A 55 8.21 -17.91 57.86
C LEU A 55 7.09 -18.02 56.82
N LEU A 56 5.83 -18.16 57.28
CA LEU A 56 4.66 -18.21 56.41
C LEU A 56 4.51 -16.93 55.57
N ALA A 57 4.82 -15.77 56.14
CA ALA A 57 4.83 -14.50 55.41
C ALA A 57 5.93 -14.47 54.33
N ALA A 58 7.11 -15.00 54.62
CA ALA A 58 8.20 -15.10 53.64
C ALA A 58 7.86 -16.07 52.50
N GLU A 59 7.29 -17.24 52.80
CA GLU A 59 6.82 -18.21 51.79
C GLU A 59 5.72 -17.62 50.91
N ASN A 60 4.73 -16.94 51.50
CA ASN A 60 3.68 -16.28 50.74
C ASN A 60 4.22 -15.16 49.84
N ARG A 61 5.21 -14.39 50.32
CA ARG A 61 5.89 -13.38 49.48
C ARG A 61 6.63 -14.03 48.31
N ALA A 62 7.33 -15.14 48.53
CA ALA A 62 8.01 -15.88 47.47
C ALA A 62 7.01 -16.41 46.42
N LYS A 63 5.89 -17.02 46.85
CA LYS A 63 4.82 -17.49 45.95
C LYS A 63 4.18 -16.35 45.15
N VAL A 64 3.97 -15.19 45.78
CA VAL A 64 3.44 -14.00 45.09
C VAL A 64 4.44 -13.47 44.05
N GLN A 65 5.73 -13.47 44.36
CA GLN A 65 6.78 -13.07 43.42
C GLN A 65 6.83 -14.00 42.21
N GLU A 66 6.79 -15.32 42.43
CA GLU A 66 6.75 -16.32 41.36
C GLU A 66 5.52 -16.12 40.46
N ARG A 67 4.33 -16.00 41.05
CA ARG A 67 3.09 -15.76 40.31
C ARG A 67 3.14 -14.45 39.52
N ASN A 68 3.61 -13.37 40.12
CA ASN A 68 3.70 -12.07 39.46
C ASN A 68 4.72 -12.12 38.30
N GLY A 69 5.85 -12.81 38.46
CA GLY A 69 6.82 -13.03 37.39
C GLY A 69 6.21 -13.74 36.18
N LEU A 70 5.43 -14.80 36.40
CA LEU A 70 4.70 -15.51 35.34
C LEU A 70 3.64 -14.63 34.66
N LEU A 71 2.94 -13.78 35.42
CA LEU A 71 1.97 -12.85 34.85
C LEU A 71 2.64 -11.80 33.97
N TYR A 72 3.76 -11.21 34.40
CA TYR A 72 4.49 -10.23 33.60
C TYR A 72 5.07 -10.84 32.33
N SER A 73 5.61 -12.07 32.40
CA SER A 73 6.12 -12.75 31.20
C SER A 73 4.99 -13.09 30.23
N ALA A 74 3.83 -13.54 30.72
CA ALA A 74 2.66 -13.82 29.90
C ALA A 74 2.12 -12.55 29.21
N ILE A 75 2.01 -11.43 29.93
CA ILE A 75 1.60 -10.13 29.37
C ILE A 75 2.58 -9.68 28.29
N THR A 76 3.88 -9.77 28.57
CA THR A 76 4.93 -9.39 27.60
C THR A 76 4.82 -10.22 26.33
N LEU A 77 4.62 -11.53 26.46
CA LEU A 77 4.46 -12.44 25.32
C LEU A 77 3.20 -12.12 24.52
N LEU A 78 2.09 -11.80 25.17
CA LEU A 78 0.86 -11.37 24.49
C LEU A 78 1.05 -10.06 23.70
N ILE A 79 1.77 -9.09 24.27
CA ILE A 79 2.09 -7.84 23.59
C ILE A 79 2.96 -8.14 22.35
N LEU A 80 4.00 -8.97 22.49
CA LEU A 80 4.86 -9.36 21.36
C LEU A 80 4.08 -10.06 20.25
N LEU A 81 3.16 -10.97 20.58
CA LEU A 81 2.30 -11.63 19.61
C LEU A 81 1.36 -10.63 18.92
N GLY A 82 0.77 -9.71 19.67
CA GLY A 82 -0.10 -8.67 19.12
C GLY A 82 0.63 -7.76 18.14
N VAL A 83 1.83 -7.30 18.49
CA VAL A 83 2.70 -6.48 17.62
C VAL A 83 3.09 -7.27 16.37
N THR A 84 3.51 -8.52 16.52
CA THR A 84 3.88 -9.39 15.39
C THR A 84 2.70 -9.60 14.45
N PHE A 85 1.50 -9.85 14.99
CA PHE A 85 0.28 -10.03 14.21
C PHE A 85 -0.12 -8.75 13.47
N TYR A 86 0.00 -7.59 14.14
CA TYR A 86 -0.24 -6.29 13.54
C TYR A 86 0.67 -6.06 12.32
N PHE A 87 1.99 -6.22 12.48
CA PHE A 87 2.95 -6.10 11.38
C PHE A 87 2.72 -7.12 10.27
N TYR A 88 2.34 -8.35 10.61
CA TYR A 88 1.99 -9.38 9.62
C TYR A 88 0.80 -8.97 8.76
N LYS A 89 -0.26 -8.44 9.36
CA LYS A 89 -1.44 -7.93 8.64
C LYS A 89 -1.08 -6.75 7.74
N GLU A 90 -0.26 -5.82 8.22
CA GLU A 90 0.20 -4.67 7.46
C GLU A 90 1.07 -5.09 6.25
N LYS A 91 1.96 -6.07 6.45
CA LYS A 91 2.77 -6.66 5.38
C LYS A 91 1.91 -7.29 4.28
N ILE A 92 0.84 -8.00 4.62
CA ILE A 92 -0.07 -8.60 3.62
C ILE A 92 -0.76 -7.51 2.79
N LYS A 93 -1.27 -6.45 3.42
CA LYS A 93 -1.92 -5.34 2.71
C LYS A 93 -0.96 -4.67 1.74
N THR A 94 0.24 -4.36 2.22
CA THR A 94 1.28 -3.74 1.41
C THR A 94 1.69 -4.64 0.25
N ASN A 95 1.89 -5.94 0.50
CA ASN A 95 2.27 -6.88 -0.55
C ASN A 95 1.19 -7.00 -1.64
N LYS A 96 -0.10 -7.00 -1.27
CA LYS A 96 -1.20 -6.98 -2.26
C LYS A 96 -1.15 -5.74 -3.15
N ILE A 97 -0.91 -4.57 -2.56
CA ILE A 97 -0.80 -3.30 -3.30
C ILE A 97 0.42 -3.35 -4.24
N VAL A 98 1.56 -3.82 -3.74
CA VAL A 98 2.80 -3.95 -4.52
C VAL A 98 2.62 -4.91 -5.69
N VAL A 99 1.96 -6.06 -5.48
CA VAL A 99 1.66 -7.02 -6.56
C VAL A 99 0.74 -6.39 -7.61
N ALA A 100 -0.35 -5.75 -7.20
CA ALA A 100 -1.26 -5.09 -8.13
C ALA A 100 -0.59 -3.95 -8.92
N GLN A 101 0.29 -3.16 -8.26
CA GLN A 101 1.09 -2.14 -8.95
C GLN A 101 2.08 -2.75 -9.94
N LYS A 102 2.71 -3.87 -9.57
CA LYS A 102 3.64 -4.60 -10.44
C LYS A 102 2.92 -5.15 -11.67
N GLU A 103 1.76 -5.78 -11.51
CA GLU A 103 0.94 -6.29 -12.62
C GLU A 103 0.56 -5.15 -13.58
N ARG A 104 0.07 -4.01 -13.05
CA ARG A 104 -0.26 -2.84 -13.87
C ARG A 104 0.95 -2.25 -14.59
N LEU A 105 2.12 -2.25 -13.95
CA LEU A 105 3.35 -1.78 -14.57
C LEU A 105 3.81 -2.72 -15.69
N ASP A 106 3.65 -4.03 -15.49
CA ASP A 106 3.99 -5.05 -16.49
C ASP A 106 3.07 -4.97 -17.70
N GLU A 107 1.76 -4.83 -17.50
CA GLU A 107 0.78 -4.55 -18.57
C GLU A 107 1.16 -3.31 -19.38
N LEU A 108 1.56 -2.23 -18.71
CA LEU A 108 1.99 -1.00 -19.36
C LEU A 108 3.29 -1.19 -20.16
N ASN A 109 4.26 -1.94 -19.62
CA ASN A 109 5.50 -2.27 -20.34
C ASN A 109 5.21 -3.11 -21.58
N VAL A 110 4.35 -4.13 -21.47
CA VAL A 110 3.94 -4.95 -22.62
C VAL A 110 3.29 -4.08 -23.70
N ALA A 111 2.37 -3.18 -23.31
CA ALA A 111 1.73 -2.26 -24.26
C ALA A 111 2.75 -1.33 -24.93
N LYS A 112 3.72 -0.81 -24.18
CA LYS A 112 4.82 0.00 -24.69
C LYS A 112 5.66 -0.78 -25.71
N ASP A 113 6.09 -1.99 -25.37
CA ASP A 113 6.95 -2.81 -26.22
C ASP A 113 6.23 -3.24 -27.51
N GLN A 114 4.93 -3.58 -27.43
CA GLN A 114 4.10 -3.85 -28.60
C GLN A 114 4.03 -2.64 -29.54
N LEU A 115 3.80 -1.44 -28.99
CA LEU A 115 3.75 -0.21 -29.77
C LEU A 115 5.08 0.10 -30.45
N PHE A 116 6.21 0.00 -29.73
CA PHE A 116 7.54 0.17 -30.33
C PHE A 116 7.81 -0.85 -31.43
N SER A 117 7.36 -2.10 -31.26
CA SER A 117 7.50 -3.15 -32.28
C SER A 117 6.71 -2.81 -33.55
N ILE A 118 5.43 -2.42 -33.42
CA ILE A 118 4.57 -2.01 -34.54
C ILE A 118 5.18 -0.81 -35.27
N VAL A 119 5.56 0.24 -34.52
CA VAL A 119 6.13 1.44 -35.11
C VAL A 119 7.46 1.17 -35.80
N SER A 120 8.33 0.36 -35.21
CA SER A 120 9.61 -0.01 -35.81
C SER A 120 9.42 -0.79 -37.11
N HIS A 121 8.44 -1.71 -37.14
CA HIS A 121 8.09 -2.46 -38.33
C HIS A 121 7.59 -1.55 -39.45
N ASP A 122 6.61 -0.69 -39.16
CA ASP A 122 5.97 0.16 -40.16
C ASP A 122 6.90 1.27 -40.66
N LEU A 123 7.77 1.79 -39.78
CA LEU A 123 8.81 2.73 -40.15
C LEU A 123 9.84 2.06 -41.07
N ARG A 124 10.31 0.85 -40.73
CA ARG A 124 11.25 0.09 -41.58
C ARG A 124 10.64 -0.22 -42.94
N ALA A 125 9.36 -0.58 -42.98
CA ALA A 125 8.62 -0.80 -44.23
C ALA A 125 8.53 0.48 -45.07
N SER A 126 8.17 1.62 -44.45
CA SER A 126 8.08 2.92 -45.14
C SER A 126 9.43 3.38 -45.68
N VAL A 127 10.51 3.21 -44.90
CA VAL A 127 11.88 3.53 -45.33
C VAL A 127 12.35 2.64 -46.47
N ASN A 128 12.08 1.33 -46.39
CA ASN A 128 12.41 0.40 -47.48
C ASN A 128 11.62 0.72 -48.76
N ALA A 129 10.33 1.05 -48.63
CA ALA A 129 9.50 1.47 -49.75
C ALA A 129 10.04 2.75 -50.40
N LEU A 130 10.44 3.74 -49.61
CA LEU A 130 11.13 4.94 -50.12
C LEU A 130 12.44 4.59 -50.83
N LYS A 131 13.26 3.72 -50.25
CA LYS A 131 14.53 3.28 -50.87
C LYS A 131 14.29 2.66 -52.24
N THR A 132 13.35 1.72 -52.35
CA THR A 132 12.99 1.07 -53.63
C THR A 132 12.40 2.05 -54.62
N SER A 133 11.53 2.96 -54.16
CA SER A 133 10.94 3.99 -55.00
C SER A 133 12.00 4.97 -55.52
N ASN A 134 13.02 5.30 -54.71
CA ASN A 134 14.11 6.15 -55.13
C ASN A 134 15.01 5.48 -56.19
N THR A 135 15.23 4.16 -56.08
CA THR A 135 15.88 3.40 -57.17
C THR A 135 15.08 3.47 -58.46
N LYS A 136 13.75 3.29 -58.39
CA LYS A 136 12.86 3.43 -59.55
C LYS A 136 12.86 4.85 -60.13
N LEU A 137 12.98 5.88 -59.29
CA LEU A 137 13.11 7.26 -59.77
C LEU A 137 14.37 7.45 -60.60
N LEU A 138 15.51 6.91 -60.16
CA LEU A 138 16.75 6.96 -60.95
C LEU A 138 16.58 6.25 -62.29
N ASP A 139 16.04 5.02 -62.30
CA ASP A 139 15.84 4.24 -63.52
C ASP A 139 14.88 4.94 -64.51
N ASN A 140 13.79 5.53 -64.00
CA ASN A 140 12.81 6.29 -64.81
C ASN A 140 13.40 7.59 -65.37
N LEU A 141 14.31 8.22 -64.62
CA LEU A 141 15.00 9.44 -65.05
C LEU A 141 16.03 9.14 -66.15
N GLU A 142 16.77 8.04 -66.04
CA GLU A 142 17.70 7.57 -67.08
C GLU A 142 16.97 7.17 -68.37
N SER A 143 15.80 6.52 -68.25
CA SER A 143 14.97 6.11 -69.39
C SER A 143 14.09 7.22 -69.97
N LYS A 144 14.13 8.44 -69.40
CA LYS A 144 13.33 9.61 -69.81
C LYS A 144 11.81 9.35 -69.85
N ASN A 145 11.31 8.43 -69.03
CA ASN A 145 9.89 8.12 -68.96
C ASN A 145 9.18 9.07 -67.97
N LEU A 146 8.73 10.22 -68.48
CA LEU A 146 8.14 11.28 -67.66
C LEU A 146 6.83 10.87 -66.97
N ASP A 147 5.99 10.07 -67.62
CA ASP A 147 4.73 9.60 -67.03
C ASP A 147 4.97 8.63 -65.86
N ALA A 148 5.95 7.73 -66.00
CA ALA A 148 6.35 6.83 -64.91
C ALA A 148 7.01 7.60 -63.75
N LEU A 149 7.71 8.69 -64.06
CA LEU A 149 8.34 9.56 -63.07
C LEU A 149 7.28 10.26 -62.20
N GLU A 150 6.24 10.84 -62.83
CA GLU A 150 5.14 11.51 -62.11
C GLU A 150 4.41 10.55 -61.17
N ASN A 151 4.06 9.35 -61.65
CA ASN A 151 3.43 8.31 -60.83
C ASN A 151 4.31 7.88 -59.64
N THR A 152 5.64 7.80 -59.85
CA THR A 152 6.58 7.43 -58.78
C THR A 152 6.70 8.55 -57.73
N LEU A 153 6.67 9.82 -58.15
CA LEU A 153 6.65 10.97 -57.25
C LEU A 153 5.36 11.04 -56.41
N GLN A 154 4.21 10.78 -57.02
CA GLN A 154 2.93 10.69 -56.29
C GLN A 154 2.96 9.57 -55.24
N ASN A 155 3.46 8.39 -55.61
CA ASN A 155 3.64 7.28 -54.67
C ASN A 155 4.61 7.63 -53.52
N ASN A 156 5.72 8.33 -53.80
CA ASN A 156 6.61 8.80 -52.75
C ASN A 156 5.94 9.77 -51.78
N SER A 157 5.15 10.71 -52.30
CA SER A 157 4.36 11.62 -51.46
C SER A 157 3.43 10.82 -50.53
N ALA A 158 2.76 9.79 -51.03
CA ALA A 158 1.92 8.92 -50.22
C ALA A 158 2.71 8.17 -49.13
N ILE A 159 3.90 7.63 -49.44
CA ILE A 159 4.74 6.94 -48.45
C ILE A 159 5.22 7.90 -47.35
N VAL A 160 5.68 9.10 -47.73
CA VAL A 160 6.13 10.13 -46.76
C VAL A 160 4.99 10.57 -45.86
N ASN A 161 3.80 10.84 -46.42
CA ASN A 161 2.62 11.21 -45.63
C ASN A 161 2.21 10.09 -44.66
N GLY A 162 2.29 8.82 -45.09
CA GLY A 162 2.05 7.67 -44.21
C GLY A 162 3.04 7.61 -43.03
N ALA A 163 4.34 7.79 -43.30
CA ALA A 163 5.36 7.82 -42.27
C ALA A 163 5.21 9.01 -41.30
N TYR A 164 4.81 10.17 -41.82
CA TYR A 164 4.52 11.35 -40.99
C TYR A 164 3.34 11.09 -40.05
N ASN A 165 2.23 10.51 -40.55
CA ASN A 165 1.08 10.17 -39.73
C ASN A 165 1.43 9.14 -38.63
N LEU A 166 2.29 8.16 -38.95
CA LEU A 166 2.80 7.21 -37.94
C LEU A 166 3.58 7.92 -36.83
N LEU A 167 4.45 8.86 -37.19
CA LEU A 167 5.23 9.65 -36.24
C LEU A 167 4.33 10.56 -35.38
N ASP A 168 3.35 11.22 -36.00
CA ASP A 168 2.40 12.09 -35.31
C ASP A 168 1.53 11.29 -34.31
N ASN A 169 1.09 10.09 -34.70
CA ASN A 169 0.37 9.18 -33.81
C ASN A 169 1.25 8.70 -32.64
N LEU A 170 2.52 8.38 -32.89
CA LEU A 170 3.48 8.02 -31.84
C LEU A 170 3.69 9.18 -30.85
N LEU A 171 3.88 10.39 -31.36
CA LEU A 171 4.12 11.58 -30.54
C LEU A 171 2.92 11.86 -29.64
N HIS A 172 1.70 11.80 -30.19
CA HIS A 172 0.47 11.95 -29.41
C HIS A 172 0.36 10.89 -28.31
N TRP A 173 0.66 9.62 -28.61
CA TRP A 173 0.66 8.58 -27.61
C TRP A 173 1.68 8.85 -26.48
N ALA A 174 2.89 9.28 -26.82
CA ALA A 174 3.92 9.61 -25.84
C ALA A 174 3.50 10.79 -24.94
N LEU A 175 2.85 11.82 -25.49
CA LEU A 175 2.32 12.96 -24.74
C LEU A 175 1.18 12.58 -23.79
N LEU A 176 0.31 11.66 -24.19
CA LEU A 176 -0.73 11.11 -23.31
C LEU A 176 -0.13 10.34 -22.13
N GLN A 177 0.95 9.60 -22.37
CA GLN A 177 1.60 8.77 -21.36
C GLN A 177 2.34 9.58 -20.29
N THR A 178 2.91 10.73 -20.64
CA THR A 178 3.68 11.57 -19.70
C THR A 178 2.80 12.41 -18.76
N LYS A 179 1.46 12.39 -18.90
CA LYS A 179 0.52 13.27 -18.17
C LYS A 179 0.88 14.77 -18.26
N GLN A 180 1.76 15.15 -19.18
CA GLN A 180 2.20 16.53 -19.39
C GLN A 180 1.28 17.30 -20.35
N SER A 181 0.32 16.61 -20.97
CA SER A 181 -0.77 17.27 -21.67
C SER A 181 -1.76 17.85 -20.64
N TYR A 182 -1.57 19.11 -20.26
CA TYR A 182 -2.63 19.87 -19.61
C TYR A 182 -3.72 20.10 -20.66
N PHE A 183 -4.78 19.31 -20.62
CA PHE A 183 -5.94 19.55 -21.48
C PHE A 183 -6.51 20.93 -21.18
N HIS A 184 -6.48 21.81 -22.18
CA HIS A 184 -7.06 23.14 -22.05
C HIS A 184 -8.54 23.07 -22.42
N ILE A 185 -9.37 22.73 -21.44
CA ILE A 185 -10.81 22.57 -21.63
C ILE A 185 -11.45 23.95 -21.74
N GLU A 186 -11.95 24.28 -22.93
CA GLU A 186 -12.64 25.53 -23.19
C GLU A 186 -13.94 25.30 -23.99
N PRO A 187 -14.91 26.24 -23.95
CA PRO A 187 -16.13 26.13 -24.74
C PRO A 187 -15.84 26.38 -26.22
N LEU A 188 -15.83 25.31 -27.00
CA LEU A 188 -15.52 25.30 -28.43
C LEU A 188 -16.77 25.16 -29.27
N ARG A 189 -16.83 25.84 -30.42
CA ARG A 189 -17.91 25.67 -31.41
C ARG A 189 -17.58 24.49 -32.31
N LEU A 190 -18.25 23.36 -32.10
CA LEU A 190 -17.91 22.07 -32.72
C LEU A 190 -17.98 22.12 -34.25
N PHE A 191 -18.96 22.82 -34.81
CA PHE A 191 -19.15 22.93 -36.26
C PHE A 191 -17.88 23.38 -37.00
N PHE A 192 -17.23 24.45 -36.50
CA PHE A 192 -16.05 25.02 -37.16
C PHE A 192 -14.83 24.09 -37.09
N ILE A 193 -14.70 23.35 -35.99
CA ILE A 193 -13.61 22.38 -35.82
C ILE A 193 -13.80 21.22 -36.79
N VAL A 194 -15.02 20.69 -36.90
CA VAL A 194 -15.35 19.62 -37.86
C VAL A 194 -15.09 20.06 -39.29
N GLU A 195 -15.53 21.26 -39.69
CA GLU A 195 -15.26 21.81 -41.03
C GLU A 195 -13.76 21.98 -41.29
N GLN A 196 -13.01 22.52 -40.31
CA GLN A 196 -11.57 22.72 -40.43
C GLN A 196 -10.84 21.40 -40.66
N VAL A 197 -11.19 20.35 -39.90
CA VAL A 197 -10.57 19.03 -40.08
C VAL A 197 -11.00 18.42 -41.41
N ALA A 198 -12.30 18.44 -41.73
CA ALA A 198 -12.84 17.87 -42.96
C ALA A 198 -12.27 18.51 -44.23
N TYR A 199 -11.92 19.81 -44.20
CA TYR A 199 -11.31 20.53 -45.31
C TYR A 199 -10.04 19.83 -45.82
N ASN A 200 -9.18 19.35 -44.91
CA ASN A 200 -7.93 18.68 -45.26
C ASN A 200 -8.16 17.31 -45.95
N TYR A 201 -9.31 16.69 -45.73
CA TYR A 201 -9.66 15.39 -46.29
C TYR A 201 -10.51 15.46 -47.56
N LYS A 202 -10.99 16.66 -47.96
CA LYS A 202 -11.81 16.83 -49.18
C LYS A 202 -11.17 16.21 -50.43
N PRO A 203 -9.87 16.41 -50.72
CA PRO A 203 -9.25 15.81 -51.91
C PRO A 203 -9.29 14.28 -51.89
N LEU A 204 -8.99 13.67 -50.73
CA LEU A 204 -9.00 12.22 -50.54
C LEU A 204 -10.41 11.62 -50.65
N MET A 205 -11.41 12.31 -50.09
CA MET A 205 -12.81 11.89 -50.20
C MET A 205 -13.32 12.02 -51.63
N HIS A 206 -12.93 13.08 -52.35
CA HIS A 206 -13.29 13.26 -53.76
C HIS A 206 -12.69 12.16 -54.65
N ASP A 207 -11.40 11.87 -54.50
CA ASP A 207 -10.71 10.81 -55.25
C ASP A 207 -11.37 9.44 -55.06
N LYS A 208 -11.80 9.14 -53.84
CA LYS A 208 -12.51 7.90 -53.50
C LYS A 208 -14.03 7.94 -53.65
N SER A 209 -14.59 9.03 -54.21
CA SER A 209 -16.04 9.24 -54.37
C SER A 209 -16.86 9.07 -53.07
N ILE A 210 -16.29 9.47 -51.93
CA ILE A 210 -16.93 9.42 -50.61
C ILE A 210 -17.69 10.72 -50.35
N SER A 211 -18.97 10.60 -49.96
CA SER A 211 -19.79 11.76 -49.60
C SER A 211 -19.63 12.12 -48.11
N PHE A 212 -19.34 13.38 -47.81
CA PHE A 212 -19.23 13.90 -46.44
C PHE A 212 -20.33 14.92 -46.14
N GLN A 213 -21.02 14.74 -45.01
CA GLN A 213 -22.03 15.67 -44.54
C GLN A 213 -21.82 16.00 -43.06
N ASN A 214 -21.65 17.28 -42.77
CA ASN A 214 -21.60 17.83 -41.42
C ASN A 214 -23.01 18.28 -41.00
N LEU A 215 -23.61 17.59 -40.02
CA LEU A 215 -24.93 17.90 -39.47
C LEU A 215 -24.86 18.59 -38.10
N VAL A 216 -23.68 19.03 -37.67
CA VAL A 216 -23.51 19.77 -36.41
C VAL A 216 -24.11 21.17 -36.56
N LEU A 217 -24.84 21.68 -35.55
CA LEU A 217 -25.36 23.05 -35.60
C LEU A 217 -24.24 24.05 -35.27
N GLN A 218 -24.23 25.21 -35.93
CA GLN A 218 -23.22 26.25 -35.68
C GLN A 218 -23.26 26.81 -34.24
N THR A 219 -24.40 26.64 -33.57
CA THR A 219 -24.64 27.05 -32.18
C THR A 219 -24.12 26.03 -31.16
N ASP A 220 -23.83 24.80 -31.57
CA ASP A 220 -23.43 23.73 -30.66
C ASP A 220 -22.04 24.01 -30.09
N LYS A 221 -21.99 24.08 -28.75
CA LYS A 221 -20.75 24.25 -27.99
C LYS A 221 -20.44 22.98 -27.22
N VAL A 222 -19.16 22.61 -27.22
CA VAL A 222 -18.62 21.49 -26.45
C VAL A 222 -17.51 21.99 -25.54
N LEU A 223 -17.44 21.45 -24.32
CA LEU A 223 -16.29 21.66 -23.44
C LEU A 223 -15.26 20.59 -23.75
N ALA A 224 -14.19 20.97 -24.44
CA ALA A 224 -13.14 20.05 -24.83
C ALA A 224 -11.82 20.80 -25.03
N ASP A 225 -10.74 20.05 -25.08
CA ASP A 225 -9.46 20.53 -25.59
C ASP A 225 -9.49 20.46 -27.13
N GLN A 226 -9.15 21.57 -27.78
CA GLN A 226 -9.31 21.73 -29.23
C GLN A 226 -8.45 20.74 -30.01
N GLU A 227 -7.19 20.57 -29.61
CA GLU A 227 -6.25 19.71 -30.33
C GLU A 227 -6.61 18.23 -30.15
N SER A 228 -7.02 17.85 -28.95
CA SER A 228 -7.54 16.53 -28.64
C SER A 228 -8.76 16.17 -29.48
N LEU A 229 -9.70 17.12 -29.63
CA LEU A 229 -10.88 16.94 -30.46
C LEU A 229 -10.52 16.78 -31.95
N LYS A 230 -9.55 17.55 -32.45
CA LYS A 230 -9.06 17.40 -33.84
C LYS A 230 -8.44 16.03 -34.09
N ILE A 231 -7.68 15.49 -33.14
CA ILE A 231 -7.06 14.15 -33.26
C ILE A 231 -8.13 13.07 -33.35
N ILE A 232 -9.17 13.15 -32.51
CA ILE A 232 -10.30 12.21 -32.55
C ILE A 232 -10.98 12.27 -33.92
N LEU A 233 -11.28 13.49 -34.39
CA LEU A 233 -11.93 13.68 -35.69
C LEU A 233 -11.08 13.18 -36.85
N ARG A 234 -9.76 13.42 -36.86
CA ARG A 234 -8.84 12.85 -37.86
C ARG A 234 -8.89 11.34 -37.85
N ASN A 235 -8.73 10.70 -36.68
CA ASN A 235 -8.76 9.25 -36.57
C ASN A 235 -10.06 8.62 -37.09
N LEU A 236 -11.20 9.27 -36.81
CA LEU A 236 -12.50 8.80 -37.32
C LEU A 236 -12.60 8.95 -38.85
N LEU A 237 -12.18 10.09 -39.40
CA LEU A 237 -12.18 10.33 -40.84
C LEU A 237 -11.20 9.43 -41.58
N ASP A 238 -9.99 9.26 -41.05
CA ASP A 238 -8.96 8.35 -41.59
C ASP A 238 -9.48 6.92 -41.66
N ASN A 239 -10.11 6.43 -40.59
CA ASN A 239 -10.72 5.10 -40.58
C ASN A 239 -11.85 5.00 -41.59
N ALA A 240 -12.75 5.99 -41.66
CA ALA A 240 -13.87 5.97 -42.60
C ALA A 240 -13.41 5.96 -44.07
N ILE A 241 -12.34 6.70 -44.39
CA ILE A 241 -11.75 6.76 -45.73
C ILE A 241 -10.95 5.48 -46.04
N LYS A 242 -10.24 4.91 -45.06
CA LYS A 242 -9.50 3.66 -45.20
C LYS A 242 -10.42 2.48 -45.50
N PHE A 243 -11.57 2.40 -44.82
CA PHE A 243 -12.56 1.33 -45.01
C PHE A 243 -13.62 1.64 -46.08
N GLN A 244 -13.43 2.70 -46.88
CA GLN A 244 -14.29 3.09 -48.01
C GLN A 244 -15.78 3.19 -47.63
N ILE A 245 -16.09 3.86 -46.52
CA ILE A 245 -17.48 4.14 -46.17
C ILE A 245 -18.04 5.14 -47.21
N GLN A 246 -18.98 4.70 -48.05
CA GLN A 246 -19.52 5.49 -49.17
C GLN A 246 -20.16 6.83 -48.74
N ARG A 247 -20.64 6.90 -47.50
CA ARG A 247 -21.25 8.10 -46.91
C ARG A 247 -20.84 8.29 -45.46
N ILE A 248 -20.14 9.39 -45.18
CA ILE A 248 -19.74 9.81 -43.84
C ILE A 248 -20.70 10.91 -43.38
N VAL A 249 -21.46 10.63 -42.32
CA VAL A 249 -22.35 11.60 -41.68
C VAL A 249 -21.85 11.85 -40.26
N LEU A 250 -21.41 13.08 -39.98
CA LEU A 250 -21.10 13.51 -38.61
C LEU A 250 -22.32 14.21 -38.04
N GLN A 251 -22.91 13.62 -37.00
CA GLN A 251 -24.01 14.19 -36.25
C GLN A 251 -23.59 14.35 -34.79
N PHE A 252 -23.83 15.52 -34.21
CA PHE A 252 -23.68 15.73 -32.78
C PHE A 252 -25.00 15.37 -32.09
N ILE A 253 -24.96 14.37 -31.21
CA ILE A 253 -26.12 13.98 -30.39
C ILE A 253 -25.80 14.40 -28.96
N LEU A 254 -26.43 15.49 -28.50
CA LEU A 254 -26.35 15.91 -27.11
C LEU A 254 -27.16 14.93 -26.24
N LYS A 255 -26.51 13.91 -25.70
CA LYS A 255 -27.10 13.04 -24.69
C LYS A 255 -26.80 13.63 -23.33
N ILE A 256 -27.77 14.35 -22.74
CA ILE A 256 -27.69 14.82 -21.35
C ILE A 256 -27.71 13.57 -20.46
N LEU A 257 -26.53 13.07 -20.11
CA LEU A 257 -26.36 12.11 -19.03
C LEU A 257 -26.34 12.90 -17.73
N LEU A 258 -27.52 13.02 -17.11
CA LEU A 258 -27.67 13.38 -15.70
C LEU A 258 -26.99 12.29 -14.85
N GLN A 259 -25.68 12.36 -14.67
CA GLN A 259 -24.99 11.64 -13.60
C GLN A 259 -23.86 12.51 -13.05
N THR A 260 -24.20 13.11 -11.91
CA THR A 260 -23.32 13.71 -10.91
C THR A 260 -22.12 12.80 -10.67
N ILE A 261 -20.91 13.24 -11.00
CA ILE A 261 -19.67 12.68 -10.45
C ILE A 261 -19.24 13.64 -9.36
N VAL A 262 -19.47 13.20 -8.12
CA VAL A 262 -18.89 13.77 -6.90
C VAL A 262 -17.38 13.53 -6.95
N ILE A 263 -16.63 14.56 -6.52
CA ILE A 263 -15.17 14.67 -6.42
C ILE A 263 -14.54 13.44 -5.75
#